data_AF-A0A453M1J6-F1
#
_entry.id   AF-A0A453M1J6-F1
#
_cell.length_a   1.000
_cell.length_b   1.000
_cell.length_c   1.000
_cell.angle_alpha   90.00
_cell.angle_beta   90.00
_cell.angle_gamma   90.00
#
_symmetry.space_group_name_H-M   'P 1'
#
loop_
_entity.id
_entity.type
_entity.pdbx_description
1 polymer ?
#
loop_
_entity_poly.entity_id
_entity_poly.type
_entity_poly.pdbx_seq_one_letter_code
_entity_poly.pdbx_strand_id
1 'polypeptide(L)'
;DADEIAFVREGEGVLVLLRNGKRESFCVREGDVFVIPAGSIVYSANTHRSKWFRVVMLLNPVSTPGSFQEFSPIGFGGEQPQSFFSVFSDEVIRAAFNTRQREDVDRVFETKSRGEGQISEGSEEQIRELSRSCSRGGRGGGGGSGSEKEDIQPRSLTGEKPRYSNKHGRFHQITGDQCHHLRKLDMDVTLVNACRAR
;
A
#
# COMPACT_ATOMS: atom_id res chain seq x y z
N ASP A 1 11.78 -0.81 -3.72
CA ASP A 1 12.60 0.24 -3.09
C ASP A 1 12.29 1.61 -3.71
N ALA A 2 11.05 2.04 -3.60
CA ALA A 2 10.57 3.29 -4.15
C ALA A 2 9.53 3.89 -3.20
N ASP A 3 9.42 5.22 -3.17
CA ASP A 3 8.22 5.85 -2.63
C ASP A 3 7.08 5.67 -3.63
N GLU A 4 5.90 5.29 -3.16
CA GLU A 4 4.76 5.01 -4.02
C GLU A 4 3.65 6.00 -3.73
N ILE A 5 3.22 6.76 -4.75
CA ILE A 5 2.07 7.65 -4.67
C ILE A 5 0.91 6.93 -5.33
N ALA A 6 -0.08 6.57 -4.53
CA ALA A 6 -1.20 5.73 -4.96
C ALA A 6 -2.51 6.51 -4.98
N PHE A 7 -3.32 6.26 -6.01
CA PHE A 7 -4.69 6.75 -6.15
C PHE A 7 -5.65 5.57 -6.38
N VAL A 8 -6.66 5.43 -5.52
CA VAL A 8 -7.69 4.41 -5.70
C VAL A 8 -8.64 4.85 -6.81
N ARG A 9 -8.53 4.21 -7.97
CA ARG A 9 -9.32 4.52 -9.16
C ARG A 9 -10.70 3.85 -9.14
N GLU A 10 -10.81 2.67 -8.55
CA GLU A 10 -12.05 1.90 -8.51
C GLU A 10 -12.10 1.02 -7.26
N GLY A 11 -13.30 0.94 -6.66
CA GLY A 11 -13.58 0.01 -5.56
C GLY A 11 -13.10 0.49 -4.19
N GLU A 12 -12.93 -0.48 -3.30
CA GLU A 12 -12.46 -0.27 -1.92
C GLU A 12 -11.64 -1.47 -1.46
N GLY A 13 -10.79 -1.24 -0.49
CA GLY A 13 -9.91 -2.26 0.05
C GLY A 13 -9.31 -1.86 1.38
N VAL A 14 -8.53 -2.78 1.93
CA VAL A 14 -7.68 -2.53 3.08
C VAL A 14 -6.24 -2.46 2.61
N LEU A 15 -5.53 -1.44 3.07
CA LEU A 15 -4.09 -1.28 2.92
C LEU A 15 -3.45 -1.46 4.30
N VAL A 16 -2.44 -2.33 4.39
CA VAL A 16 -1.67 -2.52 5.62
C VAL A 16 -0.21 -2.23 5.36
N LEU A 17 0.39 -1.44 6.24
CA LEU A 17 1.81 -1.12 6.22
C LEU A 17 2.47 -1.57 7.52
N LEU A 18 3.64 -2.20 7.38
CA LEU A 18 4.56 -2.45 8.48
C LEU A 18 5.78 -1.54 8.29
N ARG A 19 5.96 -0.59 9.20
CA ARG A 19 7.03 0.41 9.14
C ARG A 19 7.43 0.83 10.56
N ASN A 20 8.73 1.02 10.79
CA ASN A 20 9.27 1.46 12.08
C ASN A 20 8.77 0.62 13.29
N GLY A 21 8.61 -0.69 13.09
CA GLY A 21 8.10 -1.61 14.12
C GLY A 21 6.60 -1.46 14.44
N LYS A 22 5.86 -0.66 13.66
CA LYS A 22 4.42 -0.47 13.81
C LYS A 22 3.67 -1.11 12.64
N ARG A 23 2.47 -1.61 12.94
CA ARG A 23 1.47 -2.03 11.95
C ARG A 23 0.40 -0.96 11.88
N GLU A 24 0.18 -0.43 10.69
CA GLU A 24 -0.87 0.55 10.40
C GLU A 24 -1.81 -0.05 9.35
N SER A 25 -3.11 0.09 9.55
CA SER A 25 -4.13 -0.48 8.67
C SER A 25 -5.15 0.59 8.30
N PHE A 26 -5.44 0.70 7.02
CA PHE A 26 -6.25 1.77 6.46
C PHE A 26 -7.33 1.21 5.54
N CYS A 27 -8.56 1.68 5.73
CA CYS A 27 -9.62 1.43 4.77
C CYS A 27 -9.58 2.53 3.71
N VAL A 28 -9.37 2.13 2.46
CA VAL A 28 -9.26 3.02 1.31
C VAL A 28 -10.38 2.74 0.33
N ARG A 29 -10.85 3.79 -0.35
CA ARG A 29 -11.92 3.71 -1.35
C ARG A 29 -11.62 4.61 -2.53
N GLU A 30 -12.40 4.43 -3.59
CA GLU A 30 -12.33 5.26 -4.79
C GLU A 30 -12.22 6.76 -4.45
N GLY A 31 -11.21 7.40 -5.04
CA GLY A 31 -10.91 8.81 -4.80
C GLY A 31 -9.84 9.07 -3.73
N ASP A 32 -9.45 8.06 -2.96
CA ASP A 32 -8.41 8.23 -1.94
C ASP A 32 -7.00 8.23 -2.56
N VAL A 33 -6.14 9.10 -2.03
CA VAL A 33 -4.72 9.22 -2.32
C VAL A 33 -3.93 8.90 -1.05
N PHE A 34 -2.88 8.11 -1.17
CA PHE A 34 -1.96 7.81 -0.08
C PHE A 34 -0.53 7.66 -0.61
N VAL A 35 0.43 7.81 0.28
CA VAL A 35 1.86 7.61 -0.03
C VAL A 35 2.38 6.44 0.80
N ILE A 36 3.02 5.47 0.14
CA ILE A 36 3.73 4.37 0.77
C ILE A 36 5.22 4.73 0.72
N PRO A 37 5.87 5.01 1.87
CA PRO A 37 7.29 5.32 1.87
C PRO A 37 8.14 4.13 1.44
N ALA A 38 9.26 4.41 0.77
CA ALA A 38 10.25 3.40 0.42
C ALA A 38 10.67 2.55 1.64
N GLY A 39 10.78 1.23 1.43
CA GLY A 39 11.17 0.27 2.48
C GLY A 39 10.03 -0.14 3.42
N SER A 40 8.80 0.32 3.20
CA SER A 40 7.62 -0.20 3.90
C SER A 40 7.29 -1.61 3.43
N ILE A 41 6.96 -2.52 4.35
CA ILE A 41 6.33 -3.80 3.96
C ILE A 41 4.85 -3.52 3.80
N VAL A 42 4.30 -3.78 2.62
CA VAL A 42 2.91 -3.49 2.29
C VAL A 42 2.18 -4.76 1.87
N TYR A 43 0.93 -4.89 2.30
CA TYR A 43 -0.01 -5.83 1.71
C TYR A 43 -1.40 -5.20 1.67
N SER A 44 -2.24 -5.66 0.74
CA SER A 44 -3.58 -5.13 0.57
C SER A 44 -4.59 -6.25 0.31
N ALA A 45 -5.86 -5.95 0.54
CA ALA A 45 -6.95 -6.87 0.28
C ALA A 45 -8.13 -6.13 -0.36
N ASN A 46 -8.66 -6.68 -1.45
CA ASN A 46 -9.96 -6.28 -1.98
C ASN A 46 -11.05 -6.78 -1.02
N THR A 47 -11.84 -5.87 -0.47
CA THR A 47 -12.89 -6.20 0.50
C THR A 47 -14.24 -6.49 -0.16
N HIS A 48 -14.34 -6.34 -1.48
CA HIS A 48 -15.59 -6.47 -2.23
C HIS A 48 -15.59 -7.74 -3.09
N ARG A 49 -16.75 -8.42 -3.17
CA ARG A 49 -16.90 -9.68 -3.89
C ARG A 49 -17.02 -9.54 -5.41
N SER A 50 -17.59 -8.43 -5.87
CA SER A 50 -17.99 -8.25 -7.27
C SER A 50 -17.45 -6.97 -7.92
N LYS A 51 -16.54 -6.25 -7.24
CA LYS A 51 -15.92 -5.03 -7.77
C LYS A 51 -14.42 -5.19 -7.70
N TRP A 52 -13.75 -4.65 -8.71
CA TRP A 52 -12.30 -4.58 -8.71
C TRP A 52 -11.84 -3.52 -7.70
N PHE A 53 -10.74 -3.82 -7.01
CA PHE A 53 -9.95 -2.82 -6.32
C PHE A 53 -8.81 -2.40 -7.25
N ARG A 54 -8.92 -1.23 -7.88
CA ARG A 54 -7.92 -0.73 -8.84
C ARG A 54 -7.22 0.48 -8.26
N VAL A 55 -5.90 0.39 -8.22
CA VAL A 55 -5.01 1.44 -7.72
C VAL A 55 -4.06 1.83 -8.84
N VAL A 56 -3.93 3.14 -9.08
CA VAL A 56 -2.92 3.71 -9.96
C VAL A 56 -1.78 4.20 -9.10
N MET A 57 -0.56 3.81 -9.43
CA MET A 57 0.63 4.14 -8.62
C MET A 57 1.67 4.85 -9.49
N LEU A 58 2.22 5.93 -8.96
CA LEU A 58 3.48 6.51 -9.41
C LEU A 58 4.57 6.01 -8.48
N LEU A 59 5.63 5.44 -9.04
CA LEU A 59 6.78 4.94 -8.30
C LEU A 59 7.94 5.92 -8.44
N ASN A 60 8.51 6.32 -7.31
CA ASN A 60 9.69 7.18 -7.22
C ASN A 60 10.86 6.40 -6.61
N PRO A 61 11.70 5.73 -7.42
CA PRO A 61 12.80 4.92 -6.90
C PRO A 61 13.82 5.76 -6.14
N VAL A 62 14.30 5.25 -5.00
CA VAL A 62 15.26 5.97 -4.15
C VAL A 62 16.73 5.62 -4.46
N SER A 63 16.95 4.47 -5.08
CA SER A 63 18.30 3.93 -5.34
C SER A 63 18.79 4.29 -6.75
N THR A 64 18.14 3.75 -7.78
CA THR A 64 18.54 3.89 -9.18
C THR A 64 17.44 4.66 -9.94
N PRO A 65 17.75 5.82 -10.54
CA PRO A 65 16.75 6.58 -11.29
C PRO A 65 16.07 5.72 -12.36
N GLY A 66 14.73 5.68 -12.34
CA GLY A 66 13.92 4.95 -13.32
C GLY A 66 13.86 3.43 -13.12
N SER A 67 14.52 2.86 -12.10
CA SER A 67 14.52 1.43 -11.81
C SER A 67 14.21 1.16 -10.34
N PHE A 68 13.26 0.29 -10.08
CA PHE A 68 12.93 -0.19 -8.74
C PHE A 68 12.91 -1.71 -8.72
N GLN A 69 13.09 -2.27 -7.52
CA GLN A 69 12.93 -3.68 -7.22
C GLN A 69 11.87 -3.88 -6.14
N GLU A 70 11.12 -4.95 -6.27
CA GLU A 70 10.22 -5.44 -5.23
C GLU A 70 10.90 -6.55 -4.44
N PHE A 71 10.79 -6.49 -3.12
CA PHE A 71 11.39 -7.46 -2.21
C PHE A 71 10.29 -8.17 -1.43
N SER A 72 10.04 -9.44 -1.74
CA SER A 72 9.04 -10.24 -1.04
C SER A 72 9.68 -11.10 0.04
N PRO A 73 9.22 -11.05 1.31
CA PRO A 73 9.61 -12.03 2.32
C PRO A 73 8.97 -13.40 2.06
N ILE A 74 7.92 -13.47 1.26
CA ILE A 74 7.22 -14.70 0.92
C ILE A 74 7.68 -15.19 -0.46
N GLY A 75 8.15 -16.42 -0.53
CA GLY A 75 8.46 -17.10 -1.78
C GLY A 75 7.20 -17.75 -2.36
N PHE A 76 6.91 -17.44 -3.62
CA PHE A 76 5.83 -18.09 -4.36
C PHE A 76 6.44 -19.13 -5.30
N GLY A 77 6.07 -20.40 -5.18
CA GLY A 77 6.67 -21.46 -5.98
C GLY A 77 6.45 -21.27 -7.49
N GLY A 78 7.46 -21.56 -8.32
CA GLY A 78 7.40 -21.43 -9.78
C GLY A 78 8.39 -20.40 -10.33
N GLU A 79 8.01 -19.68 -11.40
CA GLU A 79 8.77 -18.56 -12.00
C GLU A 79 8.57 -17.22 -11.26
N GLN A 80 7.91 -17.23 -10.10
CA GLN A 80 7.54 -16.07 -9.30
C GLN A 80 8.64 -15.70 -8.30
N PRO A 81 8.67 -14.46 -7.76
CA PRO A 81 9.81 -14.01 -6.97
C PRO A 81 10.04 -14.92 -5.76
N GLN A 82 11.28 -15.40 -5.66
CA GLN A 82 11.75 -16.10 -4.47
C GLN A 82 11.71 -15.14 -3.27
N SER A 83 11.50 -15.71 -2.08
CA SER A 83 11.68 -14.96 -0.85
C SER A 83 13.08 -14.37 -0.83
N PHE A 84 13.23 -13.09 -0.46
CA PHE A 84 14.57 -12.52 -0.28
C PHE A 84 15.37 -13.26 0.79
N PHE A 85 14.73 -14.07 1.65
CA PHE A 85 15.46 -14.91 2.60
C PHE A 85 16.32 -15.97 1.90
N SER A 86 16.04 -16.35 0.65
CA SER A 86 16.77 -17.40 -0.06
C SER A 86 18.23 -17.05 -0.36
N VAL A 87 18.59 -15.75 -0.37
CA VAL A 87 19.96 -15.30 -0.67
C VAL A 87 20.92 -15.42 0.52
N PHE A 88 20.40 -15.60 1.73
CA PHE A 88 21.22 -15.75 2.93
C PHE A 88 21.62 -17.21 3.15
N SER A 89 22.81 -17.41 3.70
CA SER A 89 23.31 -18.74 4.05
C SER A 89 22.50 -19.37 5.19
N ASP A 90 22.48 -20.71 5.23
CA ASP A 90 21.78 -21.48 6.26
C ASP A 90 22.27 -21.15 7.68
N GLU A 91 23.55 -20.84 7.84
CA GLU A 91 24.11 -20.42 9.12
C GLU A 91 23.50 -19.09 9.58
N VAL A 92 23.42 -18.10 8.71
CA VAL A 92 22.85 -16.78 9.01
C VAL A 92 21.37 -16.91 9.37
N ILE A 93 20.60 -17.67 8.61
CA ILE A 93 19.15 -17.82 8.85
C ILE A 93 18.88 -18.55 10.16
N ARG A 94 19.57 -19.66 10.43
CA ARG A 94 19.42 -20.40 11.69
C ARG A 94 19.78 -19.54 12.90
N ALA A 95 20.86 -18.78 12.80
CA ALA A 95 21.26 -17.86 13.86
C ALA A 95 20.24 -16.72 14.07
N ALA A 96 19.76 -16.09 12.98
CA ALA A 96 18.84 -14.96 13.05
C ALA A 96 17.45 -15.34 13.62
N PHE A 97 16.91 -16.50 13.22
CA PHE A 97 15.61 -16.98 13.69
C PHE A 97 15.70 -17.89 14.92
N ASN A 98 16.92 -18.16 15.41
CA ASN A 98 17.18 -19.07 16.52
C ASN A 98 16.55 -20.47 16.31
N THR A 99 16.74 -21.02 15.11
CA THR A 99 16.22 -22.35 14.72
C THR A 99 17.37 -23.34 14.52
N ARG A 100 17.08 -24.64 14.66
CA ARG A 100 18.06 -25.70 14.38
C ARG A 100 18.14 -26.05 12.89
N GLN A 101 17.00 -25.94 12.20
CA GLN A 101 16.81 -26.33 10.81
C GLN A 101 16.41 -25.10 9.99
N ARG A 102 16.94 -25.00 8.77
CA ARG A 102 16.62 -23.92 7.81
C ARG A 102 15.20 -24.09 7.27
N GLU A 103 14.82 -25.35 7.10
CA GLU A 103 13.53 -25.82 6.60
C GLU A 103 12.35 -25.38 7.48
N ASP A 104 12.60 -25.15 8.78
CA ASP A 104 11.58 -24.61 9.70
C ASP A 104 11.18 -23.18 9.31
N VAL A 105 12.15 -22.38 8.85
CA VAL A 105 11.94 -21.00 8.38
C VAL A 105 11.31 -21.04 6.98
N ASP A 106 11.83 -21.87 6.09
CA ASP A 106 11.32 -21.97 4.72
C ASP A 106 9.86 -22.45 4.71
N ARG A 107 9.49 -23.35 5.63
CA ARG A 107 8.09 -23.78 5.78
C ARG A 107 7.12 -22.64 6.12
N VAL A 108 7.60 -21.56 6.74
CA VAL A 108 6.80 -20.38 7.10
C VAL A 108 6.73 -19.39 5.94
N PHE A 109 7.86 -19.16 5.26
CA PHE A 109 8.00 -18.11 4.26
C PHE A 109 7.88 -18.59 2.81
N GLU A 110 7.83 -19.90 2.56
CA GLU A 110 7.58 -20.45 1.24
C GLU A 110 6.16 -21.01 1.13
N THR A 111 5.40 -20.46 0.20
CA THR A 111 4.05 -20.92 -0.11
C THR A 111 4.14 -22.24 -0.88
N LYS A 112 3.55 -23.30 -0.32
CA LYS A 112 3.48 -24.63 -0.94
C LYS A 112 2.40 -24.73 -2.02
N SER A 113 1.57 -23.71 -2.18
CA SER A 113 0.51 -23.65 -3.17
C SER A 113 1.10 -23.59 -4.58
N ARG A 114 1.05 -24.71 -5.30
CA ARG A 114 1.38 -24.73 -6.72
C ARG A 114 0.35 -23.88 -7.48
N GLY A 115 0.77 -22.72 -7.98
CA GLY A 115 -0.02 -21.86 -8.86
C GLY A 115 -0.70 -20.66 -8.19
N GLU A 116 -0.57 -20.48 -6.87
CA GLU A 116 -0.95 -19.20 -6.23
C GLU A 116 0.21 -18.22 -6.40
N GLY A 117 -0.07 -17.12 -7.10
CA GLY A 117 0.90 -16.06 -7.25
C GLY A 117 0.90 -15.08 -6.07
N GLN A 118 1.60 -13.97 -6.24
CA GLN A 118 1.61 -12.85 -5.30
C GLN A 118 0.21 -12.35 -4.89
N ILE A 119 -0.79 -12.56 -5.74
CA ILE A 119 -2.20 -12.30 -5.44
C ILE A 119 -2.91 -13.66 -5.33
N SER A 120 -3.49 -13.92 -4.16
CA SER A 120 -4.26 -15.12 -3.88
C SER A 120 -5.67 -14.78 -3.38
N GLU A 121 -6.56 -15.77 -3.42
CA GLU A 121 -7.91 -15.62 -2.87
C GLU A 121 -7.86 -15.69 -1.34
N GLY A 122 -8.49 -14.70 -0.69
CA GLY A 122 -8.63 -14.67 0.77
C GLY A 122 -10.02 -15.12 1.21
N SER A 123 -10.11 -15.83 2.33
CA SER A 123 -11.40 -16.19 2.92
C SER A 123 -12.18 -14.95 3.38
N GLU A 124 -13.51 -15.08 3.46
CA GLU A 124 -14.37 -13.99 3.95
C GLU A 124 -14.00 -13.55 5.36
N GLU A 125 -13.64 -14.51 6.22
CA GLU A 125 -13.21 -14.26 7.60
C GLU A 125 -11.89 -13.49 7.62
N GLN A 126 -10.92 -13.87 6.79
CA GLN A 126 -9.63 -13.18 6.68
C GLN A 126 -9.83 -11.73 6.23
N ILE A 127 -10.62 -11.52 5.17
CA ILE A 127 -10.92 -10.18 4.64
C ILE A 127 -11.68 -9.35 5.69
N ARG A 128 -12.63 -9.96 6.42
CA ARG A 128 -13.38 -9.29 7.47
C ARG A 128 -12.49 -8.86 8.64
N GLU A 129 -11.56 -9.70 9.07
CA GLU A 129 -10.61 -9.35 10.14
C GLU A 129 -9.67 -8.21 9.74
N LEU A 130 -9.16 -8.23 8.51
CA LEU A 130 -8.36 -7.11 7.97
C LEU A 130 -9.16 -5.79 7.98
N SER A 131 -10.44 -5.87 7.61
CA SER A 131 -11.33 -4.70 7.58
C SER A 131 -11.69 -4.18 8.98
N ARG A 132 -11.73 -5.04 10.01
CA ARG A 132 -12.04 -4.62 11.39
C ARG A 132 -10.92 -3.78 12.01
N SER A 133 -9.68 -4.06 11.64
CA SER A 133 -8.50 -3.40 12.19
C SER A 133 -8.12 -2.12 11.45
N CYS A 134 -8.83 -1.78 10.36
CA CYS A 134 -8.53 -0.60 9.57
C CYS A 134 -9.05 0.68 10.23
N SER A 135 -8.27 1.76 10.13
CA SER A 135 -8.75 3.11 10.40
C SER A 135 -9.34 3.72 9.12
N ARG A 136 -10.47 4.43 9.23
CA ARG A 136 -11.03 5.24 8.14
C ARG A 136 -10.48 6.66 8.28
N GLY A 137 -9.73 7.13 7.28
CA GLY A 137 -9.24 8.50 7.24
C GLY A 137 -10.40 9.50 7.20
N GLY A 138 -10.74 10.11 8.34
CA GLY A 138 -11.77 11.14 8.40
C GLY A 138 -12.15 11.60 9.82
N ARG A 139 -11.58 12.74 10.23
CA ARG A 139 -12.03 13.68 11.29
C ARG A 139 -12.57 13.05 12.59
N GLY A 140 -11.69 12.97 13.59
CA GLY A 140 -12.05 13.12 15.01
C GLY A 140 -11.82 11.91 15.91
N GLY A 141 -10.89 12.07 16.85
CA GLY A 141 -10.95 11.44 18.17
C GLY A 141 -10.02 10.26 18.44
N GLY A 142 -8.92 10.54 19.16
CA GLY A 142 -8.43 9.61 20.18
C GLY A 142 -6.99 9.08 20.03
N GLY A 143 -6.04 9.81 20.63
CA GLY A 143 -4.97 9.18 21.41
C GLY A 143 -3.76 8.64 20.67
N GLY A 144 -2.92 9.52 20.11
CA GLY A 144 -1.56 9.19 19.73
C GLY A 144 -0.67 10.41 19.88
N SER A 145 0.14 10.45 20.95
CA SER A 145 1.23 11.41 21.12
C SER A 145 2.37 11.06 20.15
N GLY A 146 2.11 11.21 18.85
CA GLY A 146 3.08 11.10 17.76
C GLY A 146 3.01 12.39 16.95
N SER A 147 4.12 12.81 16.38
CA SER A 147 4.15 13.97 15.49
C SER A 147 3.21 13.70 14.30
N GLU A 148 2.03 14.34 14.28
CA GLU A 148 1.01 14.29 13.21
C GLU A 148 1.57 14.54 11.80
N LYS A 149 2.82 15.03 11.71
CA LYS A 149 3.51 15.33 10.47
C LYS A 149 4.09 14.09 9.77
N GLU A 150 4.29 12.96 10.45
CA GLU A 150 4.95 11.79 9.83
C GLU A 150 4.08 10.55 9.63
N ASP A 151 2.84 10.61 10.11
CA ASP A 151 1.89 9.51 9.99
C ASP A 151 1.28 9.48 8.59
N ILE A 152 1.17 8.27 8.03
CA ILE A 152 0.57 8.06 6.73
C ILE A 152 -0.94 8.17 6.91
N GLN A 153 -1.57 9.06 6.14
CA GLN A 153 -3.01 9.23 6.20
C GLN A 153 -3.57 9.28 4.77
N PRO A 154 -4.36 8.27 4.35
CA PRO A 154 -5.10 8.35 3.11
C PRO A 154 -6.03 9.57 3.12
N ARG A 155 -6.04 10.30 2.01
CA ARG A 155 -6.83 11.52 1.84
C ARG A 155 -7.73 11.43 0.63
N SER A 156 -8.99 11.79 0.81
CA SER A 156 -9.96 11.74 -0.28
C SER A 156 -9.81 12.95 -1.20
N LEU A 157 -9.28 12.72 -2.41
CA LEU A 157 -9.13 13.74 -3.45
C LEU A 157 -10.50 14.21 -3.99
N THR A 158 -11.45 13.28 -4.10
CA THR A 158 -12.81 13.55 -4.59
C THR A 158 -13.80 13.89 -3.48
N GLY A 159 -13.47 13.59 -2.22
CA GLY A 159 -14.28 13.92 -1.05
C GLY A 159 -14.22 15.40 -0.65
N GLU A 160 -13.17 16.12 -1.06
CA GLU A 160 -13.05 17.57 -0.86
C GLU A 160 -13.69 18.38 -2.00
N LYS A 161 -14.01 19.65 -1.71
CA LYS A 161 -14.55 20.57 -2.72
C LYS A 161 -13.50 20.77 -3.82
N PRO A 162 -13.86 20.66 -5.11
CA PRO A 162 -12.90 20.90 -6.19
C PRO A 162 -12.34 22.32 -6.12
N ARG A 163 -11.04 22.48 -6.42
CA ARG A 163 -10.35 23.78 -6.46
C ARG A 163 -10.90 24.66 -7.58
N TYR A 164 -11.24 24.06 -8.72
CA TYR A 164 -11.97 24.71 -9.81
C TYR A 164 -13.13 23.83 -10.27
N SER A 165 -14.27 24.45 -10.56
CA SER A 165 -15.46 23.75 -11.02
C SER A 165 -16.27 24.65 -11.94
N ASN A 166 -16.64 24.15 -13.11
CA ASN A 166 -17.52 24.84 -14.04
C ASN A 166 -18.42 23.82 -14.78
N LYS A 167 -19.26 24.28 -15.70
CA LYS A 167 -20.19 23.42 -16.47
C LYS A 167 -19.50 22.39 -17.37
N HIS A 168 -18.19 22.51 -17.59
CA HIS A 168 -17.38 21.64 -18.45
C HIS A 168 -16.48 20.70 -17.66
N GLY A 169 -16.40 20.80 -16.34
CA GLY A 169 -15.55 19.90 -15.58
C GLY A 169 -15.25 20.33 -14.15
N ARG A 170 -14.46 19.48 -13.49
CA ARG A 170 -13.99 19.66 -12.11
C ARG A 170 -12.49 19.38 -12.03
N PHE A 171 -11.80 20.14 -11.21
CA PHE A 171 -10.38 20.02 -10.92
C PHE A 171 -10.21 19.82 -9.41
N HIS A 172 -9.68 18.67 -9.03
CA HIS A 172 -9.32 18.32 -7.66
C HIS A 172 -7.81 18.23 -7.54
N GLN A 173 -7.26 18.69 -6.42
CA GLN A 173 -5.82 18.64 -6.18
C GLN A 173 -5.54 18.45 -4.68
N ILE A 174 -4.56 17.60 -4.38
CA ILE A 174 -3.91 17.54 -3.07
C ILE A 174 -2.48 18.01 -3.28
N THR A 175 -2.07 19.04 -2.52
CA THR A 175 -0.71 19.58 -2.58
C THR A 175 0.15 19.13 -1.41
N GLY A 176 1.47 19.39 -1.49
CA GLY A 176 2.39 19.23 -0.37
C GLY A 176 1.99 19.99 0.91
N ASP A 177 1.21 21.07 0.79
CA ASP A 177 0.68 21.79 1.94
C ASP A 177 -0.33 20.96 2.74
N GLN A 178 -1.12 20.14 2.04
CA GLN A 178 -2.13 19.26 2.62
C GLN A 178 -1.57 17.90 3.01
N CYS A 179 -0.50 17.44 2.36
CA CYS A 179 0.14 16.14 2.63
C CYS A 179 1.66 16.29 2.75
N HIS A 180 2.19 16.07 3.94
CA HIS A 180 3.63 16.20 4.19
C HIS A 180 4.48 15.23 3.37
N HIS A 181 4.00 14.01 3.11
CA HIS A 181 4.72 13.05 2.26
C HIS A 181 4.86 13.56 0.82
N LEU A 182 3.80 14.14 0.24
CA LEU A 182 3.86 14.76 -1.08
C LEU A 182 4.81 15.96 -1.11
N ARG A 183 4.86 16.76 -0.03
CA ARG A 183 5.83 17.86 0.11
C ARG A 183 7.27 17.38 0.09
N LYS A 184 7.58 16.28 0.80
CA LYS A 184 8.92 15.67 0.83
C LYS A 184 9.36 15.21 -0.56
N LEU A 185 8.42 14.83 -1.41
CA LEU A 185 8.65 14.36 -2.77
C LEU A 185 8.62 15.48 -3.82
N ASP A 186 8.27 16.72 -3.43
CA ASP A 186 7.99 17.83 -4.35
C ASP A 186 6.95 17.46 -5.42
N MET A 187 5.87 16.81 -4.99
CA MET A 187 4.80 16.32 -5.85
C MET A 187 3.43 16.82 -5.42
N ASP A 188 2.53 16.92 -6.40
CA ASP A 188 1.10 17.16 -6.21
C ASP A 188 0.30 16.06 -6.92
N VAL A 189 -0.88 15.73 -6.40
CA VAL A 189 -1.81 14.79 -7.06
C VAL A 189 -3.02 15.54 -7.53
N THR A 190 -3.28 15.50 -8.84
CA THR A 190 -4.37 16.22 -9.50
C THR A 190 -5.29 15.27 -10.25
N LEU A 191 -6.60 15.45 -10.09
CA LEU A 191 -7.63 14.77 -10.86
C LEU A 191 -8.49 15.78 -11.61
N VAL A 192 -8.55 15.63 -12.93
CA VAL A 192 -9.36 16.47 -13.82
C VAL A 192 -10.46 15.63 -14.46
N ASN A 193 -11.70 16.00 -14.19
CA ASN A 193 -12.87 15.44 -14.85
C ASN A 193 -13.37 16.44 -15.88
N ALA A 194 -13.23 16.12 -17.17
CA ALA A 194 -13.77 16.93 -18.26
C ALA A 194 -15.07 16.31 -18.78
N CYS A 195 -16.12 17.12 -18.87
CA CYS A 195 -17.36 16.71 -19.51
C CYS A 195 -17.17 16.63 -21.03
N ARG A 196 -17.79 15.64 -21.67
CA ARG A 196 -17.78 15.52 -23.12
C ARG A 196 -18.40 16.77 -23.74
N ALA A 197 -17.72 17.39 -24.70
CA ALA A 197 -18.30 18.43 -25.53
C ALA A 197 -19.50 17.84 -26.29
N ARG A 198 -20.65 18.49 -26.17
CA ARG A 198 -21.81 18.18 -27.01
C ARG A 198 -21.61 18.76 -28.40
#